data_AF-A0A347ZR63-F1
#
_entry.id   AF-A0A347ZR63-F1
#
_cell.length_a   1.000
_cell.length_b   1.000
_cell.length_c   1.000
_cell.angle_alpha   90.00
_cell.angle_beta   90.00
_cell.angle_gamma   90.00
#
_symmetry.space_group_name_H-M   'P 1'
#
loop_
_entity.id
_entity.type
_entity.pdbx_description
1 polymer ?
#
loop_
_entity_poly.entity_id
_entity_poly.type
_entity_poly.pdbx_seq_one_letter_code
_entity_poly.pdbx_strand_id
1 'polypeptide(L)'
;MDKQKRLERAKELARQLFDLKLLDLERMTEEQKSDWMQRYNELTEKEFEDVRRQVIKAKTSQQAQIGWQSLPHDLSVLLFCLCTYFFSLRVGFIAGVVLLALLVSITQVYFNEKAYRVLAYAGGFTYLAYFLLAFTLYQRGMIWWQILLIVALAWGGTFVLGYIMSIPMGLYLKARAKANTIAAQKGKKKSK
;
A
#
# COMPACT_ATOMS: atom_id res chain seq x y z
N MET A 1 28.48 20.32 -24.45
CA MET A 1 27.65 19.10 -24.53
C MET A 1 26.36 19.38 -23.77
N ASP A 2 25.21 19.18 -24.41
CA ASP A 2 23.96 19.81 -23.96
C ASP A 2 23.37 19.12 -22.73
N LYS A 3 23.17 19.88 -21.64
CA LYS A 3 22.61 19.38 -20.37
C LYS A 3 21.25 18.70 -20.57
N GLN A 4 20.51 19.16 -21.58
CA GLN A 4 19.19 18.66 -21.92
C GLN A 4 19.22 17.22 -22.43
N LYS A 5 20.22 16.87 -23.27
CA LYS A 5 20.41 15.51 -23.80
C LYS A 5 20.72 14.49 -22.70
N ARG A 6 21.59 14.86 -21.75
CA ARG A 6 21.92 14.00 -20.58
C ARG A 6 20.70 13.76 -19.69
N LEU A 7 19.87 14.79 -19.48
CA LEU A 7 18.64 14.68 -18.70
C LEU A 7 17.62 13.75 -19.36
N GLU A 8 17.48 13.80 -20.69
CA GLU A 8 16.61 12.88 -21.43
C GLU A 8 17.06 11.43 -21.33
N ARG A 9 18.38 11.17 -21.46
CA ARG A 9 18.94 9.83 -21.26
C ARG A 9 18.76 9.33 -19.83
N ALA A 10 18.94 10.18 -18.83
CA ALA A 10 18.68 9.83 -17.43
C ALA A 10 17.20 9.46 -17.20
N LYS A 11 16.26 10.17 -17.83
CA LYS A 11 14.82 9.83 -17.78
C LYS A 11 14.50 8.52 -18.48
N GLU A 12 15.14 8.25 -19.61
CA GLU A 12 14.98 6.99 -20.35
C GLU A 12 15.52 5.80 -19.54
N LEU A 13 16.72 5.94 -18.97
CA LEU A 13 17.29 4.95 -18.04
C LEU A 13 16.35 4.72 -16.86
N ALA A 14 15.84 5.79 -16.23
CA ALA A 14 14.93 5.68 -15.09
C ALA A 14 13.68 4.86 -15.42
N ARG A 15 13.10 5.04 -16.62
CA ARG A 15 11.95 4.25 -17.08
C ARG A 15 12.30 2.77 -17.20
N GLN A 16 13.40 2.46 -17.89
CA GLN A 16 13.79 1.07 -18.09
C GLN A 16 14.16 0.37 -16.77
N LEU A 17 14.85 1.07 -15.86
CA LEU A 17 15.13 0.55 -14.52
C LEU A 17 13.85 0.36 -13.70
N PHE A 18 12.85 1.23 -13.86
CA PHE A 18 11.58 1.11 -13.12
C PHE A 18 10.81 -0.18 -13.45
N ASP A 19 10.98 -0.69 -14.66
CA ASP A 19 10.36 -1.95 -15.11
C ASP A 19 11.02 -3.20 -14.50
N LEU A 20 12.28 -3.12 -14.07
CA LEU A 20 13.00 -4.22 -13.42
C LEU A 20 12.47 -4.48 -12.00
N LYS A 21 12.54 -5.72 -11.49
CA LYS A 21 12.11 -6.01 -10.11
C LYS A 21 13.01 -5.28 -9.11
N LEU A 22 12.44 -4.90 -7.97
CA LEU A 22 13.19 -4.19 -6.92
C LEU A 22 14.43 -4.96 -6.46
N LEU A 23 14.29 -6.29 -6.31
CA LEU A 23 15.39 -7.17 -5.93
C LEU A 23 16.52 -7.17 -6.97
N ASP A 24 16.19 -7.12 -8.25
CA ASP A 24 17.16 -7.10 -9.36
C ASP A 24 17.92 -5.76 -9.39
N LEU A 25 17.25 -4.66 -9.04
CA LEU A 25 17.87 -3.33 -8.91
C LEU A 25 18.79 -3.23 -7.68
N GLU A 26 18.42 -3.86 -6.57
CA GLU A 26 19.20 -3.87 -5.33
C GLU A 26 20.42 -4.79 -5.41
N ARG A 27 20.29 -5.93 -6.11
CA ARG A 27 21.33 -6.96 -6.24
C ARG A 27 21.99 -6.99 -7.61
N MET A 28 21.96 -5.85 -8.31
CA MET A 28 22.51 -5.71 -9.65
C MET A 28 24.01 -6.02 -9.65
N THR A 29 24.43 -6.99 -10.47
CA THR A 29 25.85 -7.39 -10.54
C THR A 29 26.69 -6.34 -11.26
N GLU A 30 28.01 -6.36 -11.04
CA GLU A 30 28.92 -5.42 -11.73
C GLU A 30 28.92 -5.59 -13.25
N GLU A 31 28.74 -6.83 -13.75
CA GLU A 31 28.56 -7.09 -15.19
C GLU A 31 27.28 -6.42 -15.72
N GLN A 32 26.16 -6.58 -15.02
CA GLN A 32 24.91 -5.91 -15.41
C GLN A 32 25.07 -4.39 -15.38
N LYS A 33 25.68 -3.83 -14.33
CA LYS A 33 25.96 -2.39 -14.27
C LYS A 33 26.80 -1.92 -15.46
N SER A 34 27.84 -2.67 -15.82
CA SER A 34 28.69 -2.41 -16.98
C SER A 34 27.88 -2.39 -18.28
N ASP A 35 27.02 -3.39 -18.50
CA ASP A 35 26.15 -3.46 -19.68
C ASP A 35 25.17 -2.28 -19.79
N TRP A 36 24.66 -1.81 -18.65
CA TRP A 36 23.78 -0.65 -18.60
C TRP A 36 24.55 0.65 -18.81
N MET A 37 25.74 0.80 -18.23
CA MET A 37 26.60 1.96 -18.45
C MET A 37 27.11 2.02 -19.89
N GLN A 38 27.34 0.87 -20.54
CA GLN A 38 27.72 0.83 -21.95
C GLN A 38 26.57 1.31 -22.86
N ARG A 39 25.33 0.91 -22.55
CA ARG A 39 24.12 1.38 -23.25
C ARG A 39 23.83 2.86 -23.01
N TYR A 40 24.19 3.39 -21.85
CA TYR A 40 24.01 4.79 -21.45
C TYR A 40 25.35 5.49 -21.21
N ASN A 41 26.30 5.35 -22.14
CA ASN A 41 27.67 5.86 -22.04
C ASN A 41 27.79 7.39 -21.89
N GLU A 42 26.70 8.12 -22.11
CA GLU A 42 26.62 9.57 -21.90
C GLU A 42 26.45 9.98 -20.42
N LEU A 43 26.13 9.01 -19.54
CA LEU A 43 26.00 9.19 -18.10
C LEU A 43 27.30 8.80 -17.40
N THR A 44 27.66 9.56 -16.37
CA THR A 44 28.74 9.15 -15.47
C THR A 44 28.25 8.04 -14.52
N GLU A 45 29.17 7.23 -13.99
CA GLU A 45 28.86 6.20 -13.00
C GLU A 45 28.06 6.77 -11.81
N LYS A 46 28.43 7.98 -11.35
CA LYS A 46 27.72 8.67 -10.27
C LYS A 46 26.26 8.99 -10.64
N GLU A 47 26.00 9.42 -11.87
CA GLU A 47 24.65 9.73 -12.34
C GLU A 47 23.83 8.47 -12.56
N PHE A 48 24.44 7.39 -13.07
CA PHE A 48 23.81 6.08 -13.18
C PHE A 48 23.36 5.57 -11.80
N GLU A 49 24.27 5.59 -10.82
CA GLU A 49 23.99 5.17 -9.44
C GLU A 49 22.95 6.08 -8.75
N ASP A 50 22.95 7.38 -9.06
CA ASP A 50 21.93 8.30 -8.55
C ASP A 50 20.55 7.97 -9.14
N VAL A 51 20.45 7.79 -10.46
CA VAL A 51 19.20 7.37 -11.12
C VAL A 51 18.71 6.03 -10.57
N ARG A 52 19.60 5.03 -10.40
CA ARG A 52 19.21 3.74 -9.82
C ARG A 52 18.65 3.91 -8.40
N ARG A 53 19.31 4.69 -7.55
CA ARG A 53 18.82 4.97 -6.18
C ARG A 53 17.48 5.70 -6.17
N GLN A 54 17.29 6.67 -7.06
CA GLN A 54 16.01 7.37 -7.20
C GLN A 54 14.88 6.42 -7.63
N VAL A 55 15.13 5.52 -8.57
CA VAL A 55 14.16 4.50 -9.02
C VAL A 55 13.81 3.52 -7.90
N ILE A 56 14.82 2.99 -7.19
CA ILE A 56 14.61 2.12 -6.02
C ILE A 56 13.74 2.83 -4.99
N LYS A 57 14.10 4.06 -4.61
CA LYS A 57 13.35 4.85 -3.62
C LYS A 57 11.91 5.11 -4.07
N ALA A 58 11.70 5.46 -5.33
CA ALA A 58 10.37 5.70 -5.90
C ALA A 58 9.52 4.42 -5.85
N LYS A 59 10.09 3.27 -6.24
CA LYS A 59 9.41 1.98 -6.27
C LYS A 59 9.06 1.49 -4.86
N THR A 60 10.00 1.58 -3.93
CA THR A 60 9.75 1.24 -2.51
C THR A 60 8.69 2.14 -1.90
N SER A 61 8.70 3.44 -2.20
CA SER A 61 7.68 4.38 -1.73
C SER A 61 6.30 4.06 -2.30
N GLN A 62 6.21 3.74 -3.60
CA GLN A 62 4.95 3.35 -4.23
C GLN A 62 4.41 2.03 -3.65
N GLN A 63 5.26 1.03 -3.45
CA GLN A 63 4.87 -0.22 -2.80
C GLN A 63 4.37 0.02 -1.37
N ALA A 64 5.04 0.88 -0.61
CA ALA A 64 4.61 1.26 0.73
C ALA A 64 3.25 1.97 0.72
N GLN A 65 3.00 2.82 -0.27
CA GLN A 65 1.72 3.50 -0.42
C GLN A 65 0.58 2.54 -0.79
N ILE A 66 0.84 1.57 -1.67
CA ILE A 66 -0.13 0.52 -2.02
C ILE A 66 -0.43 -0.34 -0.78
N GLY A 67 0.61 -0.82 -0.09
CA GLY A 67 0.42 -1.63 1.11
C GLY A 67 -0.22 -0.87 2.27
N TRP A 68 -0.03 0.45 2.36
CA TRP A 68 -0.73 1.28 3.33
C TRP A 68 -2.25 1.27 3.13
N GLN A 69 -2.71 1.14 1.88
CA GLN A 69 -4.14 1.04 1.58
C GLN A 69 -4.73 -0.34 1.90
N SER A 70 -3.92 -1.40 1.93
CA SER A 70 -4.36 -2.75 2.34
C SER A 70 -4.29 -2.96 3.86
N LEU A 71 -3.55 -2.13 4.58
CA LEU A 71 -3.35 -2.25 6.03
C LEU A 71 -4.64 -2.25 6.87
N PRO A 72 -5.70 -1.46 6.56
CA PRO A 72 -6.98 -1.56 7.26
C PRO A 72 -7.59 -2.96 7.21
N HIS A 73 -7.48 -3.65 6.06
CA HIS A 73 -7.96 -5.02 5.92
C HIS A 73 -7.22 -5.95 6.88
N ASP A 74 -5.88 -5.96 6.82
CA ASP A 74 -5.06 -6.92 7.55
C ASP A 74 -5.25 -6.80 9.07
N LEU A 75 -5.23 -5.58 9.60
CA LEU A 75 -5.43 -5.34 11.03
C LEU A 75 -6.85 -5.66 11.48
N SER A 76 -7.86 -5.40 10.65
CA SER A 76 -9.25 -5.71 10.97
C SER A 76 -9.50 -7.21 11.01
N VAL A 77 -8.91 -7.96 10.08
CA VAL A 77 -8.96 -9.43 10.07
C VAL A 77 -8.28 -10.01 11.30
N LEU A 78 -7.10 -9.50 11.67
CA LEU A 78 -6.40 -9.94 12.88
C LEU A 78 -7.27 -9.74 14.13
N LEU A 79 -7.85 -8.55 14.29
CA LEU A 79 -8.72 -8.26 15.43
C LEU A 79 -9.99 -9.12 15.41
N PHE A 80 -10.61 -9.28 14.23
CA PHE A 80 -11.77 -10.15 14.04
C PHE A 80 -11.49 -11.58 14.50
N CYS A 81 -10.36 -12.16 14.09
CA CYS A 81 -9.98 -13.51 14.44
C CYS A 81 -9.67 -13.64 15.93
N LEU A 82 -8.90 -12.70 16.51
CA LEU A 82 -8.55 -12.70 17.94
C LEU A 82 -9.80 -12.57 18.83
N CYS A 83 -10.68 -11.62 18.53
CA CYS A 83 -11.93 -11.45 19.27
C CYS A 83 -12.87 -12.64 19.11
N THR A 84 -12.89 -13.28 17.93
CA THR A 84 -13.66 -14.52 17.71
C THR A 84 -13.11 -15.68 18.54
N TYR A 85 -11.78 -15.79 18.66
CA TYR A 85 -11.09 -16.78 19.48
C TYR A 85 -11.46 -16.65 20.96
N PHE A 86 -11.24 -15.47 21.55
CA PHE A 86 -11.44 -15.25 23.00
C PHE A 86 -12.90 -15.12 23.42
N PHE A 87 -13.78 -14.62 22.55
CA PHE A 87 -15.17 -14.34 22.89
C PHE A 87 -16.11 -15.14 21.98
N SER A 88 -16.65 -14.49 20.96
CA SER A 88 -17.62 -15.08 20.05
C SER A 88 -17.49 -14.47 18.66
N LEU A 89 -18.02 -15.17 17.66
CA LEU A 89 -18.05 -14.70 16.27
C LEU A 89 -18.73 -13.34 16.13
N ARG A 90 -19.78 -13.07 16.92
CA ARG A 90 -20.50 -11.78 16.91
C ARG A 90 -19.62 -10.63 17.40
N VAL A 91 -18.92 -10.83 18.52
CA VAL A 91 -18.00 -9.84 19.08
C VAL A 91 -16.85 -9.57 18.12
N GLY A 92 -16.27 -10.64 17.55
CA GLY A 92 -15.25 -10.52 16.52
C GLY A 92 -15.72 -9.72 15.32
N PHE A 93 -16.90 -10.05 14.77
CA PHE A 93 -17.46 -9.35 13.61
C PHE A 93 -17.63 -7.85 13.87
N ILE A 94 -18.24 -7.47 15.00
CA ILE A 94 -18.43 -6.06 15.36
C ILE A 94 -17.08 -5.36 15.50
N ALA A 95 -16.14 -5.96 16.23
CA ALA A 95 -14.80 -5.38 16.44
C ALA A 95 -14.04 -5.18 15.12
N GLY A 96 -14.08 -6.17 14.22
CA GLY A 96 -13.45 -6.10 12.91
C GLY A 96 -14.05 -5.01 12.02
N VAL A 97 -15.38 -4.91 11.95
CA VAL A 97 -16.07 -3.88 11.14
C VAL A 97 -15.81 -2.47 11.67
N VAL A 98 -15.85 -2.27 13.00
CA VAL A 98 -15.56 -0.97 13.62
C VAL A 98 -14.11 -0.57 13.38
N LEU A 99 -13.16 -1.48 13.59
CA LEU A 99 -11.75 -1.20 13.34
C LEU A 99 -11.50 -0.88 11.87
N LEU A 100 -12.13 -1.61 10.94
CA LEU A 100 -12.02 -1.38 9.51
C LEU A 100 -12.46 0.04 9.14
N ALA A 101 -13.62 0.47 9.63
CA ALA A 101 -14.15 1.81 9.37
C ALA A 101 -13.20 2.92 9.87
N LEU A 102 -12.66 2.75 11.08
CA LEU A 102 -11.70 3.68 11.67
C LEU A 102 -10.40 3.74 10.86
N LEU A 103 -9.81 2.58 10.56
CA LEU A 103 -8.53 2.51 9.86
C LEU A 103 -8.64 2.99 8.40
N VAL A 104 -9.71 2.65 7.68
CA VAL A 104 -9.94 3.17 6.32
C VAL A 104 -10.02 4.69 6.34
N SER A 105 -10.71 5.28 7.32
CA SER A 105 -10.82 6.73 7.44
C SER A 105 -9.47 7.41 7.72
N ILE A 106 -8.64 6.82 8.58
CA ILE A 106 -7.32 7.36 8.93
C ILE A 106 -6.34 7.21 7.77
N THR A 107 -6.26 6.03 7.17
CA THR A 107 -5.28 5.71 6.12
C THR A 107 -5.52 6.49 4.82
N GLN A 108 -6.75 6.93 4.56
CA GLN A 108 -7.07 7.82 3.44
C GLN A 108 -6.55 9.25 3.62
N VAL A 109 -6.48 9.75 4.86
CA VAL A 109 -6.08 11.13 5.15
C VAL A 109 -4.59 11.23 5.41
N TYR A 110 -4.00 10.19 6.00
CA TYR A 110 -2.64 10.20 6.51
C TYR A 110 -1.85 9.02 5.97
N PHE A 111 -0.68 9.29 5.41
CA PHE A 111 0.30 8.28 5.00
C PHE A 111 1.59 8.46 5.82
N ASN A 112 2.06 7.37 6.42
CA ASN A 112 3.33 7.35 7.13
C ASN A 112 4.14 6.10 6.79
N GLU A 113 5.22 6.31 6.04
CA GLU A 113 6.10 5.25 5.57
C GLU A 113 6.76 4.47 6.72
N LYS A 114 7.14 5.14 7.82
CA LYS A 114 7.77 4.48 8.97
C LYS A 114 6.78 3.57 9.69
N ALA A 115 5.55 4.03 9.88
CA ALA A 115 4.48 3.24 10.50
C ALA A 115 4.14 2.03 9.62
N TYR A 116 4.07 2.22 8.30
CA TYR A 116 3.84 1.11 7.35
C TYR A 116 4.89 0.00 7.51
N ARG A 117 6.19 0.33 7.59
CA ARG A 117 7.25 -0.68 7.71
C ARG A 117 7.08 -1.59 8.93
N VAL A 118 6.58 -1.05 10.05
CA VAL A 118 6.32 -1.84 11.25
C VAL A 118 5.04 -2.66 11.11
N LEU A 119 3.97 -2.02 10.61
CA LEU A 119 2.65 -2.65 10.50
C LEU A 119 2.57 -3.67 9.35
N ALA A 120 3.43 -3.58 8.34
CA ALA A 120 3.50 -4.55 7.24
C ALA A 120 3.82 -5.97 7.74
N TYR A 121 4.55 -6.11 8.85
CA TYR A 121 4.76 -7.42 9.48
C TYR A 121 3.45 -8.05 9.97
N ALA A 122 2.47 -7.23 10.39
CA ALA A 122 1.16 -7.72 10.81
C ALA A 122 0.41 -8.42 9.66
N GLY A 123 0.59 -7.97 8.41
CA GLY A 123 0.00 -8.60 7.23
C GLY A 123 0.36 -10.09 7.11
N GLY A 124 1.58 -10.48 7.49
CA GLY A 124 2.00 -11.89 7.49
C GLY A 124 1.26 -12.76 8.52
N PHE A 125 0.82 -12.19 9.64
CA PHE A 125 0.09 -12.92 10.68
C PHE A 125 -1.38 -13.18 10.32
N THR A 126 -1.91 -12.54 9.27
CA THR A 126 -3.31 -12.73 8.84
C THR A 126 -3.59 -14.19 8.45
N TYR A 127 -2.65 -14.87 7.79
CA TYR A 127 -2.79 -16.28 7.43
C TYR A 127 -2.90 -17.19 8.67
N LEU A 128 -2.06 -16.92 9.69
CA LEU A 128 -2.13 -17.64 10.97
C LEU A 128 -3.46 -17.36 11.69
N ALA A 129 -3.95 -16.12 11.60
CA ALA A 129 -5.23 -15.74 12.19
C ALA A 129 -6.43 -16.43 11.51
N TYR A 130 -6.42 -16.59 10.18
CA TYR A 130 -7.44 -17.38 9.47
C TYR A 130 -7.42 -18.85 9.88
N PHE A 131 -6.23 -19.42 10.07
CA PHE A 131 -6.10 -20.79 10.58
C PHE A 131 -6.68 -20.90 12.00
N LEU A 132 -6.33 -19.98 12.90
CA LEU A 132 -6.87 -19.92 14.25
C LEU A 132 -8.39 -19.77 14.24
N LEU A 133 -8.93 -18.91 13.38
CA LEU A 133 -10.37 -18.73 13.20
C LEU A 133 -11.03 -20.05 12.77
N ALA A 134 -10.53 -20.70 11.72
CA ALA A 134 -11.08 -21.95 11.22
C ALA A 134 -11.05 -23.06 12.29
N PHE A 135 -9.93 -23.18 12.99
CA PHE A 135 -9.77 -24.10 14.11
C PHE A 135 -10.77 -23.82 15.25
N THR A 136 -10.94 -22.56 15.62
CA THR A 136 -11.91 -22.14 16.66
C THR A 136 -13.34 -22.51 16.27
N LEU A 137 -13.73 -22.24 15.01
CA LEU A 137 -15.08 -22.53 14.54
C LEU A 137 -15.33 -24.04 14.46
N TYR A 138 -14.32 -24.82 14.07
CA TYR A 138 -14.36 -26.27 14.10
C TYR A 138 -14.56 -26.82 15.52
N GLN A 139 -13.81 -26.31 16.51
CA GLN A 139 -14.00 -26.68 17.92
C GLN A 139 -15.38 -26.34 18.46
N ARG A 140 -16.03 -25.30 17.91
CA ARG A 140 -17.40 -24.90 18.24
C ARG A 140 -18.47 -25.73 17.51
N GLY A 141 -18.08 -26.80 16.81
CA GLY A 141 -18.99 -27.75 16.17
C GLY A 141 -19.54 -27.29 14.82
N MET A 142 -18.96 -26.27 14.20
CA MET A 142 -19.39 -25.82 12.88
C MET A 142 -18.97 -26.80 11.77
N ILE A 143 -19.85 -26.95 10.77
CA ILE A 143 -19.59 -27.81 9.61
C ILE A 143 -18.58 -27.11 8.69
N TRP A 144 -17.68 -27.88 8.08
CA TRP A 144 -16.55 -27.38 7.27
C TRP A 144 -16.94 -26.35 6.20
N TRP A 145 -18.07 -26.52 5.50
CA TRP A 145 -18.51 -25.59 4.46
C TRP A 145 -18.91 -24.22 5.02
N GLN A 146 -19.45 -24.16 6.24
CA GLN A 146 -19.77 -22.91 6.93
C GLN A 146 -18.49 -22.17 7.34
N ILE A 147 -17.47 -22.92 7.78
CA ILE A 147 -16.17 -22.37 8.15
C ILE A 147 -15.51 -21.75 6.92
N LEU A 148 -15.49 -22.47 5.78
CA LEU A 148 -14.96 -21.93 4.52
C LEU A 148 -15.70 -20.67 4.09
N LEU A 149 -17.03 -20.65 4.21
CA LEU A 149 -17.83 -19.48 3.88
C LEU A 149 -17.48 -18.29 4.77
N ILE A 150 -17.32 -18.48 6.08
CA ILE A 150 -16.91 -17.40 6.99
C ILE A 150 -15.51 -16.89 6.66
N VAL A 151 -14.55 -17.78 6.42
CA VAL A 151 -13.17 -17.39 6.06
C VAL A 151 -13.17 -16.61 4.73
N ALA A 152 -13.90 -17.09 3.72
CA ALA A 152 -14.04 -16.42 2.44
C ALA A 152 -14.71 -15.03 2.58
N LEU A 153 -15.75 -14.91 3.40
CA LEU A 153 -16.39 -13.63 3.69
C LEU A 153 -15.50 -12.69 4.52
N ALA A 154 -14.73 -13.21 5.47
CA ALA A 154 -13.81 -12.41 6.25
C ALA A 154 -12.68 -11.86 5.37
N TRP A 155 -12.22 -12.62 4.38
CA TRP A 155 -11.22 -12.18 3.40
C TRP A 155 -11.81 -11.24 2.34
N GLY A 156 -12.80 -11.67 1.57
CA GLY A 156 -13.35 -10.88 0.47
C GLY A 156 -14.25 -9.73 0.95
N GLY A 157 -15.02 -9.97 2.01
CA GLY A 157 -15.97 -9.00 2.54
C GLY A 157 -15.29 -7.79 3.16
N THR A 158 -14.11 -7.94 3.77
CA THR A 158 -13.34 -6.81 4.31
C THR A 158 -12.75 -5.92 3.20
N PHE A 159 -12.36 -6.47 2.05
CA PHE A 159 -12.01 -5.66 0.87
C PHE A 159 -13.21 -4.86 0.33
N VAL A 160 -14.36 -5.53 0.16
CA VAL A 160 -15.58 -4.88 -0.35
C VAL A 160 -16.09 -3.82 0.63
N LEU A 161 -16.19 -4.15 1.91
CA LEU A 161 -16.59 -3.20 2.96
C LEU A 161 -15.60 -2.06 3.08
N GLY A 162 -14.29 -2.35 3.01
CA GLY A 162 -13.24 -1.34 3.03
C GLY A 162 -13.40 -0.35 1.88
N TYR A 163 -13.62 -0.85 0.66
CA TYR A 163 -13.90 -0.01 -0.50
C TYR A 163 -15.15 0.87 -0.31
N ILE A 164 -16.25 0.30 0.19
CA ILE A 164 -17.49 1.06 0.45
C ILE A 164 -17.25 2.15 1.51
N MET A 165 -16.60 1.81 2.62
CA MET A 165 -16.25 2.75 3.70
C MET A 165 -15.29 3.85 3.25
N SER A 166 -14.54 3.60 2.18
CA SER A 166 -13.61 4.56 1.59
C SER A 166 -14.32 5.70 0.82
N ILE A 167 -15.58 5.49 0.42
CA ILE A 167 -16.32 6.43 -0.45
C ILE A 167 -16.62 7.76 0.26
N PRO A 168 -17.20 7.81 1.47
CA PRO A 168 -17.60 9.07 2.10
C PRO A 168 -16.43 10.02 2.34
N MET A 169 -15.34 9.50 2.91
CA MET A 169 -14.13 10.29 3.17
C MET A 169 -13.44 10.69 1.86
N GLY A 170 -13.44 9.81 0.84
CA GLY A 170 -12.96 10.14 -0.51
C GLY A 170 -13.75 11.29 -1.16
N LEU A 171 -15.07 11.34 -0.99
CA LEU A 171 -15.91 12.45 -1.45
C LEU A 171 -15.60 13.75 -0.69
N TYR A 172 -15.45 13.68 0.63
CA TYR A 172 -15.09 14.82 1.47
C TYR A 172 -13.74 15.44 1.07
N LEU A 173 -12.71 14.61 0.87
CA LEU A 173 -11.37 15.08 0.46
C LEU A 173 -11.39 15.72 -0.93
N LYS A 174 -12.13 15.13 -1.89
CA LYS A 174 -12.32 15.72 -3.23
C LYS A 174 -13.04 17.07 -3.16
N ALA A 175 -14.08 17.19 -2.32
CA ALA A 175 -14.81 18.44 -2.13
C ALA A 175 -13.91 19.52 -1.52
N ARG A 176 -13.13 19.18 -0.48
CA ARG A 176 -12.17 20.09 0.16
C ARG A 176 -11.08 20.56 -0.82
N ALA A 177 -10.53 19.65 -1.63
CA ALA A 177 -9.53 19.99 -2.64
C ALA A 177 -10.09 21.00 -3.66
N LYS A 178 -11.31 20.76 -4.18
CA LYS A 178 -11.99 21.71 -5.09
C LYS A 178 -12.21 23.07 -4.43
N ALA A 179 -12.68 23.12 -3.19
CA ALA A 179 -12.88 24.37 -2.46
C ALA A 179 -11.58 25.19 -2.32
N ASN A 180 -10.47 24.54 -1.96
CA ASN A 180 -9.17 25.18 -1.82
C ASN A 180 -8.66 25.75 -3.15
N THR A 181 -8.84 25.04 -4.26
CA THR A 181 -8.44 25.53 -5.60
C THR A 181 -9.23 26.77 -6.01
N ILE A 182 -10.55 26.80 -5.74
CA ILE A 182 -11.41 27.95 -6.03
C ILE A 182 -11.01 29.15 -5.16
N ALA A 183 -10.72 28.94 -3.88
CA ALA A 183 -10.23 29.99 -2.97
C ALA A 183 -8.90 30.59 -3.45
N ALA A 184 -7.95 29.75 -3.88
CA ALA A 184 -6.65 30.19 -4.42
C ALA A 184 -6.80 31.01 -5.71
N GLN A 185 -7.73 30.62 -6.61
CA GLN A 185 -8.03 31.38 -7.83
C GLN A 185 -8.69 32.73 -7.55
N LYS A 186 -9.63 32.79 -6.58
CA LYS A 186 -10.26 34.05 -6.16
C LYS A 186 -9.27 35.01 -5.47
N GLY A 187 -8.35 34.49 -4.66
CA GLY A 187 -7.27 35.28 -4.04
C GLY A 187 -6.34 35.91 -5.08
N LYS A 188 -5.95 35.16 -6.12
CA LYS A 188 -5.13 35.70 -7.22
C LYS A 188 -5.86 36.76 -8.07
N LYS A 189 -7.19 36.69 -8.21
CA LYS A 189 -7.99 37.69 -8.93
C LYS A 189 -8.22 38.99 -8.16
N LYS A 190 -8.16 38.98 -6.82
CA LYS A 190 -8.30 40.20 -5.99
C LYS A 190 -6.98 40.97 -5.80
N SER A 191 -5.85 40.39 -6.19
CA SER A 191 -4.51 40.96 -6.07
C SER A 191 -3.99 41.58 -7.37
N LYS A 192 -4.83 41.66 -8.41
CA LYS A 192 -4.61 42.40 -9.65
C LYS A 192 -5.61 43.53 -9.72
#